data_AF-A0A7X7N516-F1
#
_entry.id   AF-A0A7X7N516-F1
#
_cell.length_a   1.000
_cell.length_b   1.000
_cell.length_c   1.000
_cell.angle_alpha   90.00
_cell.angle_beta   90.00
_cell.angle_gamma   90.00
#
_symmetry.space_group_name_H-M   'P 1'
#
loop_
_entity.id
_entity.type
_entity.pdbx_description
1 polymer ?
#
loop_
_entity_poly.entity_id
_entity_poly.type
_entity_poly.pdbx_seq_one_letter_code
_entity_poly.pdbx_strand_id
1 'polypeptide(L)' 'MKITDFLKEDSILIGIKNRDKKNAVAELLEVLKEKKYINDDAEILESIMERERLGSTGIGQGIAVPHTKTA' A
#
# COMPACT_ATOMS: atom_id res chain seq x y z
N MET A 1 5.80 8.89 18.69
CA MET A 1 6.38 8.26 17.49
C MET A 1 6.26 9.23 16.34
N LYS A 2 7.30 9.38 15.53
CA LYS A 2 7.27 10.18 14.31
C LYS A 2 6.99 9.26 13.12
N ILE A 3 6.26 9.74 12.12
CA ILE A 3 5.98 8.94 10.92
C ILE A 3 7.27 8.55 10.17
N THR A 4 8.29 9.39 10.27
CA THR A 4 9.65 9.16 9.74
C THR A 4 10.36 7.96 10.35
N ASP A 5 9.88 7.46 11.50
CA ASP A 5 10.43 6.25 12.11
C ASP A 5 10.03 5.00 11.27
N PHE A 6 8.91 5.08 10.54
CA PHE A 6 8.31 4.00 9.75
C PHE A 6 8.46 4.18 8.24
N LEU A 7 8.48 5.42 7.74
CA LEU A 7 8.68 5.70 6.31
C LEU A 7 10.17 5.72 5.97
N LYS A 8 10.61 4.77 5.15
CA LYS A 8 11.98 4.70 4.66
C LYS A 8 12.07 5.28 3.26
N GLU A 9 13.14 6.00 2.96
CA GLU A 9 13.31 6.67 1.65
C GLU A 9 13.27 5.67 0.49
N ASP A 10 13.75 4.45 0.71
CA ASP A 10 13.75 3.37 -0.27
C ASP A 10 12.38 2.70 -0.48
N SER A 11 11.36 3.09 0.30
CA SER A 11 9.96 2.70 0.11
C SER A 11 9.11 3.77 -0.59
N ILE A 12 9.72 4.85 -1.08
CA ILE A 12 9.02 5.94 -1.78
C ILE A 12 9.04 5.65 -3.28
N LEU A 13 7.84 5.49 -3.86
CA LEU A 13 7.64 5.35 -5.29
C LEU A 13 7.01 6.62 -5.87
N ILE A 14 7.66 7.20 -6.88
CA ILE A 14 7.15 8.36 -7.63
C ILE A 14 6.78 7.88 -9.03
N GLY A 15 5.62 8.34 -9.53
CA GLY A 15 5.20 8.07 -10.90
C GLY A 15 4.65 6.65 -11.11
N ILE A 16 3.77 6.20 -10.19
CA ILE A 16 2.99 4.96 -10.36
C ILE A 16 2.43 4.90 -11.79
N LYS A 17 2.59 3.75 -12.44
CA LYS A 17 2.18 3.55 -13.83
C LYS A 17 0.72 3.11 -13.94
N ASN A 18 0.27 2.32 -12.98
CA ASN A 18 -1.09 1.80 -12.96
C ASN A 18 -2.12 2.91 -12.67
N ARG A 19 -3.35 2.70 -13.15
CA ARG A 19 -4.45 3.69 -13.04
C ARG A 19 -5.70 3.12 -12.39
N ASP A 20 -5.74 1.82 -12.13
CA ASP A 20 -6.77 1.17 -11.32
C ASP A 20 -6.26 0.91 -9.89
N LYS A 21 -7.21 0.82 -8.97
CA LYS A 21 -6.95 0.69 -7.53
C LYS A 21 -6.08 -0.54 -7.19
N LYS A 22 -6.42 -1.70 -7.75
CA LYS A 22 -5.78 -2.97 -7.40
C LYS A 22 -4.33 -2.98 -7.87
N ASN A 23 -4.09 -2.61 -9.12
CA ASN A 23 -2.75 -2.63 -9.67
C ASN A 23 -1.87 -1.51 -9.10
N ALA A 24 -2.43 -0.35 -8.75
CA ALA A 24 -1.69 0.70 -8.05
C ALA A 24 -1.23 0.25 -6.64
N VAL A 25 -2.07 -0.46 -5.89
CA VAL A 25 -1.68 -1.04 -4.59
C VAL A 25 -0.65 -2.17 -4.79
N ALA A 26 -0.82 -3.02 -5.80
CA ALA A 26 0.15 -4.07 -6.11
C ALA A 26 1.55 -3.50 -6.42
N GLU A 27 1.63 -2.41 -7.19
CA GLU A 27 2.89 -1.72 -7.50
C GLU A 27 3.57 -1.15 -6.24
N LEU A 28 2.80 -0.67 -5.26
CA LEU A 28 3.33 -0.25 -3.95
C LEU A 28 3.88 -1.44 -3.14
N LEU A 29 3.18 -2.58 -3.15
CA LEU A 29 3.60 -3.78 -2.42
C LEU A 29 4.86 -4.40 -3.04
N GLU A 30 5.02 -4.34 -4.36
CA GLU A 30 6.22 -4.79 -5.06
C GLU A 30 7.47 -4.06 -4.53
N VAL A 31 7.40 -2.73 -4.36
CA VAL A 31 8.49 -1.94 -3.76
C VAL A 31 8.81 -2.43 -2.34
N LEU A 32 7.79 -2.65 -1.51
CA LEU A 32 8.01 -3.13 -0.14
C LEU A 32 8.62 -4.53 -0.10
N LYS A 33 8.23 -5.41 -1.03
CA LYS A 33 8.75 -6.77 -1.16
C LYS A 33 10.20 -6.78 -1.65
N GLU A 34 10.54 -5.97 -2.64
CA GLU A 34 11.92 -5.79 -3.12
C GLU A 34 12.87 -5.33 -2.00
N LYS A 35 12.38 -4.45 -1.10
CA LYS A 35 13.12 -3.98 0.08
C LYS A 35 13.03 -4.91 1.29
N LYS A 36 12.35 -6.05 1.17
CA LYS A 36 12.17 -7.06 2.23
C LYS A 36 11.47 -6.53 3.49
N TYR A 37 10.60 -5.53 3.34
CA TYR A 37 9.74 -5.05 4.42
C TYR A 37 8.50 -5.93 4.62
N ILE A 38 8.13 -6.72 3.61
CA ILE A 38 7.01 -7.68 3.65
C ILE A 38 7.43 -9.03 3.04
N ASN A 39 6.71 -10.09 3.40
CA ASN A 39 7.00 -11.46 2.94
C ASN A 39 5.97 -11.98 1.91
N ASP A 40 4.69 -11.61 2.05
CA ASP A 40 3.61 -12.07 1.18
C ASP A 40 2.78 -10.88 0.66
N ASP A 41 3.14 -10.41 -0.53
CA ASP A 41 2.43 -9.34 -1.23
C ASP A 41 1.04 -9.76 -1.69
N ALA A 42 0.80 -11.05 -1.99
CA ALA A 42 -0.48 -11.52 -2.49
C ALA A 42 -1.54 -11.55 -1.37
N GLU A 43 -1.19 -12.07 -0.21
CA GLU A 43 -2.05 -12.08 0.98
C GLU A 43 -2.36 -10.65 1.45
N ILE A 44 -1.33 -9.78 1.48
CA ILE A 44 -1.50 -8.38 1.87
C ILE A 44 -2.41 -7.66 0.87
N LEU A 45 -2.21 -7.86 -0.44
CA LEU A 45 -3.07 -7.25 -1.46
C LEU A 45 -4.53 -7.64 -1.28
N GLU A 46 -4.82 -8.93 -1.11
CA GLU A 46 -6.20 -9.39 -0.91
C GLU A 46 -6.79 -8.81 0.37
N SER A 47 -6.01 -8.76 1.45
CA SER A 47 -6.43 -8.18 2.73
C SER A 47 -6.68 -6.68 2.66
N ILE A 48 -5.92 -5.92 1.85
CA ILE A 48 -6.18 -4.50 1.56
C ILE A 48 -7.45 -4.37 0.72
N MET A 49 -7.66 -5.22 -0.28
CA MET A 49 -8.86 -5.18 -1.12
C MET A 49 -10.12 -5.50 -0.31
N GLU A 50 -10.08 -6.45 0.62
CA GLU A 50 -11.17 -6.71 1.56
C GLU A 50 -11.46 -5.48 2.42
N ARG A 51 -10.41 -4.83 2.96
CA ARG A 51 -10.59 -3.59 3.73
C ARG A 51 -11.23 -2.48 2.89
N GLU A 52 -10.83 -2.32 1.63
CA GLU A 52 -11.41 -1.35 0.70
C GLU A 52 -12.87 -1.65 0.36
N ARG A 53 -13.28 -2.92 0.34
CA ARG A 53 -14.68 -3.33 0.12
C ARG A 53 -15.61 -2.85 1.25
N LEU A 54 -15.12 -2.76 2.48
CA LEU A 54 -15.88 -2.21 3.62
C LEU A 54 -16.11 -0.70 3.51
N GLY A 55 -15.29 -0.02 2.71
CA GLY A 55 -15.37 1.42 2.49
C GLY A 55 -14.02 1.97 2.05
N SER A 56 -14.07 2.95 1.16
CA SER A 56 -12.89 3.64 0.63
C SER A 56 -11.98 4.13 1.74
N THR A 57 -10.67 3.89 1.61
CA THR A 57 -9.63 4.50 2.44
C THR A 57 -9.13 5.84 1.87
N GLY A 58 -9.80 6.35 0.82
CA GLY A 58 -9.63 7.70 0.32
C GLY A 58 -10.06 8.73 1.37
N ILE A 59 -9.16 9.65 1.70
CA ILE A 59 -9.42 10.73 2.67
C ILE A 59 -9.75 12.07 1.99
N GLY A 60 -9.91 12.06 0.66
CA GLY A 60 -10.21 13.23 -0.16
C GLY A 60 -8.97 13.88 -0.75
N GLN A 61 -9.17 14.90 -1.59
CA GLN A 61 -8.09 15.70 -2.22
C GLN A 61 -7.07 14.86 -3.01
N GLY A 62 -7.51 13.73 -3.57
CA GLY A 62 -6.63 12.81 -4.30
C GLY A 62 -5.70 11.97 -3.41
N ILE A 63 -5.94 11.91 -2.09
CA ILE A 63 -5.13 11.16 -1.13
C ILE A 63 -5.91 9.94 -0.63
N ALA A 64 -5.22 8.81 -0.50
CA ALA A 64 -5.72 7.59 0.12
C ALA A 64 -4.66 6.98 1.05
N VAL A 65 -5.13 6.21 2.04
CA VAL A 65 -4.26 5.45 2.94
C VAL A 65 -4.69 3.98 2.92
N PRO A 66 -4.36 3.21 1.86
CA PRO A 66 -4.67 1.78 1.82
C PRO A 66 -3.92 1.06 2.93
N HIS A 67 -4.65 0.35 3.79
CA HIS A 67 -4.09 -0.37 4.94
C HIS A 67 -4.88 -1.63 5.21
N THR A 68 -4.26 -2.57 5.92
CA THR A 68 -4.93 -3.76 6.44
C THR A 68 -4.24 -4.22 7.71
N LYS A 69 -4.83 -5.17 8.42
CA LYS A 69 -4.19 -5.87 9.53
C LYS A 69 -3.73 -7.24 9.03
N THR A 70 -2.44 -7.52 9.13
CA THR A 70 -1.89 -8.86 8.89
C THR A 70 -1.92 -9.67 10.19
N ALA A 71 -2.02 -11.00 10.06
CA ALA A 71 -1.96 -11.92 11.21
C ALA A 71 -0.58 -11.96 11.86
#